data_AF-A0A8J4LZN9-F1
#
_entry.id   AF-A0A8J4LZN9-F1
#
_cell.length_a   1.000
_cell.length_b   1.000
_cell.length_c   1.000
_cell.angle_alpha   90.00
_cell.angle_beta   90.00
_cell.angle_gamma   90.00
#
_symmetry.space_group_name_H-M   'P 1'
#
loop_
_entity.id
_entity.type
_entity.pdbx_description
1 polymer ?
#
loop_
_entity_poly.entity_id
_entity_poly.type
_entity_poly.pdbx_seq_one_letter_code
_entity_poly.pdbx_strand_id
1 'polypeptide(L)'
;MVLVCLFVQEMVQGPCFNNQQSLAGTNFLASCNRIFGCIEYSQKYIPRPDDHSGEDRKNCLNKCSVKCALLNLLASLLEACPSQDIPGRCYDILDFDVIDRQIGRLCRVLGMAGEPPRYPPDGDDVADCDPESPEDAQLMNISTTLENELLLLCSYVLKLNAVTPSRPPPLPYLSELYNGEEVEKMDKLTPEQQLYAAELQFFLQRRLGYVEINWKGQLVEPCYFKLTPECSNLVARQLWCNVTLDRINNTVSPDSRAFPTVKAAELVEVLEDVVDDIELESRLGRNRWLKAVSVVAQYRMRLLEATFYLAVGTLIFQALADARWGPKNRFKHSEQNWATIVLSVSVMLQSTCTLLLYMSFVYTGTSCVCDMKKGLGFNHCG
;
A
#
# COMPACT_ATOMS: atom_id res chain seq x y z
N MET A 1 -19.30 -22.15 -7.55
CA MET A 1 -19.66 -20.75 -7.92
C MET A 1 -18.42 -19.94 -8.28
N VAL A 2 -17.45 -19.77 -7.37
CA VAL A 2 -16.20 -19.01 -7.63
C VAL A 2 -15.53 -19.38 -8.96
N LEU A 3 -15.29 -20.68 -9.21
CA LEU A 3 -14.69 -21.14 -10.47
C LEU A 3 -15.49 -20.77 -11.73
N VAL A 4 -16.82 -20.72 -11.63
CA VAL A 4 -17.68 -20.31 -12.75
C VAL A 4 -17.55 -18.82 -12.99
N CYS A 5 -17.54 -18.01 -11.93
CA CYS A 5 -17.29 -16.56 -12.04
C CYS A 5 -15.93 -16.27 -12.67
N LEU A 6 -14.87 -16.97 -12.24
CA LEU A 6 -13.53 -16.82 -12.81
C LEU A 6 -13.48 -17.23 -14.28
N PHE A 7 -14.10 -18.37 -14.64
CA PHE A 7 -14.16 -18.81 -16.03
C PHE A 7 -14.88 -17.78 -16.92
N VAL A 8 -16.02 -17.25 -16.47
CA VAL A 8 -16.76 -16.23 -17.23
C VAL A 8 -15.99 -14.91 -17.26
N GLN A 9 -15.27 -14.57 -16.18
CA GLN A 9 -14.41 -13.38 -16.13
C GLN A 9 -13.33 -13.45 -17.19
N GLU A 10 -12.62 -14.56 -17.34
CA GLU A 10 -11.61 -14.75 -18.40
C GLU A 10 -12.19 -14.59 -19.82
N MET A 11 -13.50 -14.82 -20.02
CA MET A 11 -14.15 -14.60 -21.32
C MET A 11 -14.44 -13.12 -21.62
N VAL A 12 -14.51 -12.27 -20.59
CA VAL A 12 -14.83 -10.83 -20.73
C VAL A 12 -13.66 -9.90 -20.37
N GLN A 13 -12.65 -10.42 -19.67
CA GLN A 13 -11.39 -9.75 -19.35
C GLN A 13 -10.53 -9.61 -20.61
N GLY A 14 -9.83 -8.48 -20.78
CA GLY A 14 -9.13 -8.16 -22.02
C GLY A 14 -10.11 -7.65 -23.08
N PRO A 15 -10.60 -6.41 -22.89
CA PRO A 15 -11.92 -5.89 -23.29
C PRO A 15 -12.50 -6.48 -24.57
N CYS A 16 -13.28 -7.56 -24.44
CA CYS A 16 -14.00 -8.18 -25.54
C CYS A 16 -15.45 -7.70 -25.57
N PHE A 17 -15.69 -6.58 -26.25
CA PHE A 17 -17.00 -5.91 -26.27
C PHE A 17 -18.16 -6.83 -26.63
N ASN A 18 -17.99 -7.73 -27.61
CA ASN A 18 -19.04 -8.66 -28.04
C ASN A 18 -19.43 -9.64 -26.93
N ASN A 19 -18.45 -10.15 -26.17
CA ASN A 19 -18.70 -11.06 -25.06
C ASN A 19 -19.33 -10.31 -23.87
N GLN A 20 -18.84 -9.11 -23.56
CA GLN A 20 -19.42 -8.25 -22.53
C GLN A 20 -20.88 -7.90 -22.84
N GLN A 21 -21.17 -7.50 -24.09
CA GLN A 21 -22.52 -7.17 -24.55
C GLN A 21 -23.44 -8.40 -24.52
N SER A 22 -22.94 -9.57 -24.95
CA SER A 22 -23.69 -10.82 -24.91
C SER A 22 -24.03 -11.22 -23.48
N LEU A 23 -23.07 -11.15 -22.55
CA LEU A 23 -23.26 -11.49 -21.15
C LEU A 23 -24.24 -10.53 -20.47
N ALA A 24 -24.05 -9.22 -20.65
CA ALA A 24 -24.99 -8.19 -20.20
C ALA A 24 -26.38 -8.39 -20.78
N GLY A 25 -26.46 -8.95 -22.01
CA GLY A 25 -27.63 -9.43 -22.73
C GLY A 25 -28.52 -10.39 -21.97
N THR A 26 -27.94 -11.25 -21.14
CA THR A 26 -28.61 -12.39 -20.49
C THR A 26 -29.25 -12.05 -19.14
N ASN A 27 -29.81 -13.06 -18.47
CA ASN A 27 -30.30 -12.99 -17.09
C ASN A 27 -29.16 -13.01 -16.04
N PHE A 28 -27.91 -12.87 -16.45
CA PHE A 28 -26.74 -12.86 -15.56
C PHE A 28 -26.87 -11.79 -14.46
N LEU A 29 -27.12 -10.53 -14.82
CA LEU A 29 -27.23 -9.42 -13.86
C LEU A 29 -28.35 -9.64 -12.83
N ALA A 30 -29.50 -10.18 -13.26
CA ALA A 30 -30.59 -10.55 -12.35
C ALA A 30 -30.19 -11.69 -11.40
N SER A 31 -29.32 -12.60 -11.86
CA SER A 31 -28.76 -13.67 -11.01
C SER A 31 -27.78 -13.11 -9.99
N CYS A 32 -27.00 -12.08 -10.34
CA CYS A 32 -26.11 -11.36 -9.42
C CYS A 32 -26.89 -10.79 -8.24
N ASN A 33 -28.03 -10.11 -8.48
CA ASN A 33 -28.89 -9.59 -7.41
C ASN A 33 -29.34 -10.66 -6.44
N ARG A 34 -29.79 -11.81 -6.96
CA ARG A 34 -30.21 -12.94 -6.12
C ARG A 34 -29.05 -13.46 -5.28
N ILE A 35 -27.86 -13.57 -5.86
CA ILE A 35 -26.67 -14.02 -5.14
C ILE A 35 -26.31 -13.04 -4.02
N PHE A 36 -26.25 -11.73 -4.30
CA PHE A 36 -25.99 -10.72 -3.27
C PHE A 36 -27.06 -10.70 -2.18
N GLY A 37 -28.33 -10.89 -2.52
CA GLY A 37 -29.43 -10.94 -1.55
C GLY A 37 -29.48 -12.23 -0.72
N CYS A 38 -29.00 -13.35 -1.25
CA CYS A 38 -28.99 -14.63 -0.52
C CYS A 38 -27.73 -14.84 0.33
N ILE A 39 -26.59 -14.26 -0.08
CA ILE A 39 -25.31 -14.45 0.59
C ILE A 39 -25.05 -13.24 1.49
N GLU A 40 -25.68 -13.22 2.66
CA GLU A 40 -25.52 -12.11 3.59
C GLU A 40 -24.64 -12.46 4.81
N TYR A 41 -24.02 -11.44 5.38
CA TYR A 41 -23.42 -11.50 6.71
C TYR A 41 -24.52 -11.46 7.78
N SER A 42 -24.43 -12.34 8.77
CA SER A 42 -25.38 -12.37 9.89
C SER A 42 -25.18 -11.14 10.77
N GLN A 43 -26.27 -10.45 11.10
CA GLN A 43 -26.29 -9.32 12.01
C GLN A 43 -26.10 -9.72 13.48
N LYS A 44 -26.43 -10.97 13.84
CA LYS A 44 -26.33 -11.45 15.23
C LYS A 44 -25.04 -12.24 15.40
N TYR A 45 -24.09 -11.66 16.13
CA TYR A 45 -23.03 -12.43 16.77
C TYR A 45 -23.23 -12.34 18.29
N ILE A 46 -23.61 -13.45 18.90
CA ILE A 46 -23.54 -13.62 20.35
C ILE A 46 -22.30 -14.49 20.54
N PRO A 47 -21.16 -13.96 21.00
CA PRO A 47 -19.99 -14.78 21.26
C PRO A 47 -20.40 -15.85 22.27
N ARG A 48 -20.51 -17.10 21.81
CA ARG A 48 -20.63 -18.22 22.74
C ARG A 48 -19.22 -18.47 23.29
N PRO A 49 -19.07 -18.73 24.59
CA PRO A 49 -17.77 -19.03 25.19
C PRO A 49 -17.08 -20.27 24.58
N ASP A 50 -17.80 -21.04 23.75
CA ASP A 50 -17.32 -22.22 23.03
C ASP A 50 -17.09 -21.97 21.51
N ASP A 51 -17.27 -20.73 21.01
CA ASP A 51 -17.13 -20.41 19.58
C ASP A 51 -15.65 -20.27 19.17
N HIS A 52 -14.93 -21.39 19.22
CA HIS A 52 -13.64 -21.60 18.56
C HIS A 52 -13.81 -22.04 17.09
N SER A 53 -14.92 -21.74 16.43
CA SER A 53 -15.28 -22.41 15.18
C SER A 53 -14.55 -21.80 13.97
N GLY A 54 -13.42 -22.39 13.59
CA GLY A 54 -12.82 -22.18 12.26
C GLY A 54 -13.83 -22.37 11.11
N GLU A 55 -14.94 -23.07 11.37
CA GLU A 55 -16.09 -23.20 10.48
C GLU A 55 -16.84 -21.88 10.20
N ASP A 56 -17.03 -20.99 11.19
CA ASP A 56 -17.64 -19.68 10.94
C ASP A 56 -16.71 -18.77 10.11
N ARG A 57 -15.41 -18.77 10.43
CA ARG A 57 -14.38 -18.09 9.61
C ARG A 57 -14.38 -18.63 8.19
N LYS A 58 -14.42 -19.95 8.00
CA LYS A 58 -14.47 -20.61 6.69
C LYS A 58 -15.75 -20.28 5.91
N ASN A 59 -16.90 -20.28 6.58
CA ASN A 59 -18.16 -19.90 5.97
C ASN A 59 -18.15 -18.43 5.55
N CYS A 60 -17.67 -17.53 6.40
CA CYS A 60 -17.51 -16.12 6.09
C CYS A 60 -16.56 -15.90 4.91
N LEU A 61 -15.40 -16.56 4.92
CA LEU A 61 -14.42 -16.52 3.83
C LEU A 61 -15.04 -17.00 2.51
N ASN A 62 -15.76 -18.12 2.50
CA ASN A 62 -16.43 -18.63 1.31
C ASN A 62 -17.47 -17.64 0.74
N LYS A 63 -18.25 -16.99 1.62
CA LYS A 63 -19.21 -15.95 1.21
C LYS A 63 -18.47 -14.77 0.57
N CYS A 64 -17.39 -14.31 1.21
CA CYS A 64 -16.53 -13.24 0.72
C CYS A 64 -15.95 -13.59 -0.65
N SER A 65 -15.36 -14.78 -0.82
CA SER A 65 -14.76 -15.23 -2.08
C SER A 65 -15.77 -15.26 -3.24
N VAL A 66 -17.00 -15.72 -2.99
CA VAL A 66 -18.06 -15.73 -4.01
C VAL A 66 -18.42 -14.31 -4.44
N LYS A 67 -18.59 -13.39 -3.49
CA LYS A 67 -18.91 -11.99 -3.77
C LYS A 67 -17.77 -11.26 -4.48
N CYS A 68 -16.53 -11.43 -4.03
CA CYS A 68 -15.36 -10.86 -4.69
C CYS A 68 -15.25 -11.33 -6.14
N ALA A 69 -15.43 -12.62 -6.41
CA ALA A 69 -15.42 -13.15 -7.76
C ALA A 69 -16.56 -12.58 -8.62
N LEU A 70 -17.75 -12.39 -8.04
CA LEU A 70 -18.88 -11.78 -8.73
C LEU A 70 -18.64 -10.29 -9.03
N LEU A 71 -18.07 -9.54 -8.08
CA LEU A 71 -17.74 -8.13 -8.24
C LEU A 71 -16.63 -7.91 -9.26
N ASN A 72 -15.60 -8.75 -9.27
CA ASN A 72 -14.55 -8.70 -10.29
C ASN A 72 -15.14 -8.95 -11.69
N LEU A 73 -16.02 -9.95 -11.82
CA LEU A 73 -16.72 -10.20 -13.07
C LEU A 73 -17.59 -9.00 -13.51
N LEU A 74 -18.32 -8.39 -12.58
CA LEU A 74 -19.09 -7.16 -12.85
C LEU A 74 -18.18 -5.99 -13.22
N ALA A 75 -17.02 -5.84 -12.58
CA ALA A 75 -16.05 -4.79 -12.91
C ALA A 75 -15.42 -5.00 -14.29
N SER A 76 -15.13 -6.25 -14.69
CA SER A 76 -14.67 -6.62 -16.04
C SER A 76 -15.72 -6.36 -17.12
N LEU A 77 -17.02 -6.38 -16.78
CA LEU A 77 -18.07 -5.94 -17.70
C LEU A 77 -18.05 -4.43 -17.97
N LEU A 78 -17.43 -3.63 -17.10
CA LEU A 78 -17.30 -2.18 -17.24
C LEU A 78 -15.92 -1.77 -17.77
N GLU A 79 -15.04 -2.72 -18.06
CA GLU A 79 -13.68 -2.45 -18.54
C GLU A 79 -13.68 -2.00 -20.00
N ALA A 80 -12.97 -0.90 -20.28
CA ALA A 80 -12.84 -0.27 -21.59
C ALA A 80 -14.13 -0.27 -22.44
N CYS A 81 -15.27 0.07 -21.82
CA CYS A 81 -16.57 0.12 -22.48
C CYS A 81 -16.75 1.43 -23.27
N PRO A 82 -16.85 1.41 -24.61
CA PRO A 82 -17.07 2.61 -25.42
C PRO A 82 -18.53 3.07 -25.45
N SER A 83 -19.47 2.22 -25.04
CA SER A 83 -20.91 2.51 -25.01
C SER A 83 -21.44 2.54 -23.58
N GLN A 84 -22.45 3.40 -23.34
CA GLN A 84 -23.21 3.41 -22.10
C GLN A 84 -24.26 2.28 -22.00
N ASP A 85 -24.44 1.44 -23.02
CA ASP A 85 -25.45 0.38 -23.01
C ASP A 85 -25.19 -0.66 -21.91
N ILE A 86 -23.95 -1.16 -21.81
CA ILE A 86 -23.58 -2.17 -20.82
C ILE A 86 -23.62 -1.58 -19.40
N PRO A 87 -22.92 -0.45 -19.12
CA PRO A 87 -23.04 0.21 -17.82
C PRO A 87 -24.48 0.59 -17.46
N GLY A 88 -25.25 1.08 -18.43
CA GLY A 88 -26.65 1.42 -18.23
C GLY A 88 -27.49 0.22 -17.83
N ARG A 89 -27.30 -0.94 -18.46
CA ARG A 89 -27.99 -2.17 -18.04
C ARG A 89 -27.56 -2.64 -16.66
N CYS A 90 -26.28 -2.54 -16.31
CA CYS A 90 -25.82 -2.84 -14.95
C CYS A 90 -26.54 -1.95 -13.94
N TYR A 91 -26.66 -0.65 -14.24
CA TYR A 91 -27.39 0.30 -13.42
C TYR A 91 -28.90 -0.02 -13.33
N ASP A 92 -29.55 -0.35 -14.44
CA ASP A 92 -31.00 -0.58 -14.47
C ASP A 92 -31.42 -1.89 -13.79
N ILE A 93 -30.57 -2.91 -13.86
CA ILE A 93 -30.91 -4.25 -13.39
C ILE A 93 -30.42 -4.48 -11.96
N LEU A 94 -29.26 -3.96 -11.55
CA LEU A 94 -28.72 -4.21 -10.22
C LEU A 94 -29.54 -3.51 -9.14
N ASP A 95 -29.78 -4.24 -8.04
CA ASP A 95 -30.49 -3.71 -6.87
C ASP A 95 -29.49 -3.08 -5.90
N PHE A 96 -29.37 -1.76 -5.95
CA PHE A 96 -28.44 -1.01 -5.10
C PHE A 96 -28.84 -0.97 -3.63
N ASP A 97 -30.10 -1.23 -3.28
CA ASP A 97 -30.53 -1.35 -1.88
C ASP A 97 -29.98 -2.64 -1.25
N VAL A 98 -29.81 -3.70 -2.06
CA VAL A 98 -29.11 -4.92 -1.62
C VAL A 98 -27.62 -4.63 -1.44
N ILE A 99 -26.99 -3.92 -2.39
CA ILE A 99 -25.56 -3.58 -2.32
C ILE A 99 -25.27 -2.70 -1.10
N ASP A 100 -26.06 -1.65 -0.85
CA ASP A 100 -25.93 -0.76 0.31
C ASP A 100 -26.03 -1.55 1.62
N ARG A 101 -27.02 -2.45 1.73
CA ARG A 101 -27.14 -3.33 2.90
C ARG A 101 -25.93 -4.24 3.09
N GLN A 102 -25.30 -4.73 2.02
CA GLN A 102 -24.07 -5.51 2.13
C GLN A 102 -22.91 -4.66 2.64
N ILE A 103 -22.76 -3.43 2.13
CA ILE A 103 -21.75 -2.47 2.60
C ILE A 103 -21.93 -2.21 4.10
N GLY A 104 -23.13 -1.82 4.54
CA GLY A 104 -23.39 -1.54 5.95
C GLY A 104 -23.15 -2.74 6.87
N ARG A 105 -23.51 -3.96 6.44
CA ARG A 105 -23.22 -5.18 7.21
C ARG A 105 -21.71 -5.47 7.29
N LEU A 106 -20.98 -5.27 6.20
CA LEU A 106 -19.55 -5.49 6.16
C LEU A 106 -18.81 -4.47 7.04
N CYS A 107 -19.22 -3.21 7.02
CA CYS A 107 -18.72 -2.17 7.93
C CYS A 107 -18.93 -2.56 9.41
N ARG A 108 -20.09 -3.13 9.77
CA ARG A 108 -20.32 -3.65 11.14
C ARG A 108 -19.40 -4.82 11.48
N VAL A 109 -19.25 -5.80 10.57
CA VAL A 109 -18.35 -6.96 10.78
C VAL A 109 -16.90 -6.52 11.00
N LEU A 110 -16.47 -5.47 10.30
CA LEU A 110 -15.15 -4.86 10.44
C LEU A 110 -15.01 -3.92 11.65
N GLY A 111 -16.09 -3.69 12.41
CA GLY A 111 -16.08 -2.82 13.59
C GLY A 111 -16.10 -1.32 13.30
N MET A 112 -16.39 -0.91 12.06
CA MET A 112 -16.45 0.50 11.65
C MET A 112 -17.66 1.25 12.24
N ALA A 113 -18.64 0.53 12.77
CA ALA A 113 -19.84 1.10 13.39
C ALA A 113 -19.68 1.39 14.90
N GLY A 114 -18.46 1.37 15.43
CA GLY A 114 -18.15 1.55 16.86
C GLY A 114 -18.26 0.28 17.70
N GLU A 115 -18.68 -0.84 17.10
CA GLU A 115 -18.65 -2.18 17.70
C GLU A 115 -17.26 -2.82 17.52
N PRO A 116 -16.81 -3.70 18.43
CA PRO A 116 -15.56 -4.43 18.22
C PRO A 116 -15.65 -5.30 16.95
N PRO A 117 -14.58 -5.39 16.14
CA PRO A 117 -14.58 -6.20 14.93
C PRO A 117 -14.87 -7.66 15.27
N ARG A 118 -15.70 -8.30 14.43
CA ARG A 118 -16.09 -9.71 14.63
C ARG A 118 -14.88 -10.65 14.54
N TYR A 119 -13.96 -10.33 13.64
CA TYR A 119 -12.68 -11.02 13.49
C TYR A 119 -11.58 -9.99 13.78
N PRO A 120 -11.16 -9.85 15.05
CA PRO A 120 -10.08 -8.93 15.39
C PRO A 120 -8.81 -9.34 14.61
N PRO A 121 -7.97 -8.38 14.20
CA PRO A 121 -6.65 -8.71 13.67
C PRO A 121 -5.91 -9.51 14.76
N ASP A 122 -5.40 -10.68 14.39
CA ASP A 122 -4.63 -11.51 15.31
C ASP A 122 -3.46 -10.65 15.83
N GLY A 123 -3.39 -10.47 17.16
CA GLY A 123 -2.37 -9.61 17.79
C GLY A 123 -0.96 -10.14 17.54
N ASP A 124 0.05 -9.32 17.85
CA ASP A 124 1.49 -9.64 17.70
C ASP A 124 1.92 -10.99 18.33
N ASP A 125 1.09 -11.58 19.20
CA ASP A 125 1.31 -12.87 19.85
C ASP A 125 1.02 -14.12 18.97
N VAL A 126 0.44 -13.96 17.77
CA VAL A 126 0.21 -15.08 16.81
C VAL A 126 1.26 -15.09 15.69
N ALA A 127 2.21 -14.14 15.70
CA ALA A 127 3.26 -13.99 14.69
C ALA A 127 4.22 -15.21 14.58
N ASP A 128 4.15 -16.17 15.51
CA ASP A 128 5.00 -17.36 15.56
C ASP A 128 4.33 -18.64 15.01
N CYS A 129 3.08 -18.58 14.57
CA CYS A 129 2.42 -19.70 13.90
C CYS A 129 2.52 -19.52 12.38
N ASP A 130 3.61 -20.01 11.78
CA ASP A 130 3.67 -20.16 10.33
C ASP A 130 2.49 -21.05 9.88
N PRO A 131 1.59 -20.56 9.00
CA PRO A 131 0.46 -21.35 8.54
C PRO A 131 0.96 -22.60 7.79
N GLU A 132 0.55 -23.79 8.24
CA GLU A 132 0.90 -25.06 7.59
C GLU A 132 0.30 -25.17 6.17
N SER A 133 -0.76 -24.40 5.88
CA SER A 133 -1.41 -24.36 4.58
C SER A 133 -1.83 -22.94 4.11
N PRO A 134 -1.98 -22.72 2.80
CA PRO A 134 -2.53 -21.47 2.26
C PRO A 134 -3.95 -21.16 2.72
N GLU A 135 -4.76 -22.19 3.03
CA GLU A 135 -6.11 -22.01 3.55
C GLU A 135 -6.08 -21.43 4.97
N ASP A 136 -5.16 -21.92 5.81
CA ASP A 136 -4.98 -21.42 7.17
C ASP A 136 -4.45 -19.98 7.18
N ALA A 137 -3.57 -19.64 6.23
CA ALA A 137 -3.10 -18.26 6.03
C ALA A 137 -4.24 -17.28 5.67
N GLN A 138 -5.21 -17.71 4.86
CA GLN A 138 -6.38 -16.90 4.52
C GLN A 138 -7.37 -16.77 5.68
N LEU A 139 -7.52 -17.83 6.48
CA LEU A 139 -8.37 -17.81 7.68
C LEU A 139 -7.80 -16.94 8.80
N MET A 140 -6.48 -16.85 8.92
CA MET A 140 -5.81 -15.88 9.81
C MET A 140 -5.96 -14.44 9.31
N ASN A 141 -5.93 -14.22 7.98
CA ASN A 141 -6.07 -12.88 7.38
C ASN A 141 -7.50 -12.55 6.90
N ILE A 142 -8.53 -13.08 7.56
CA ILE A 142 -9.92 -12.90 7.14
C ILE A 142 -10.37 -11.43 7.16
N SER A 143 -9.90 -10.64 8.14
CA SER A 143 -10.19 -9.20 8.23
C SER A 143 -9.73 -8.45 6.98
N THR A 144 -8.50 -8.72 6.53
CA THR A 144 -7.94 -8.15 5.29
C THR A 144 -8.73 -8.57 4.06
N THR A 145 -9.25 -9.80 4.05
CA THR A 145 -10.06 -10.31 2.94
C THR A 145 -11.42 -9.61 2.86
N LEU A 146 -12.05 -9.38 4.03
CA LEU A 146 -13.29 -8.62 4.16
C LEU A 146 -13.11 -7.13 3.82
N GLU A 147 -11.99 -6.52 4.21
CA GLU A 147 -11.62 -5.18 3.75
C GLU A 147 -11.54 -5.09 2.22
N ASN A 148 -11.01 -6.13 1.55
CA ASN A 148 -10.92 -6.16 0.10
C ASN A 148 -12.30 -6.25 -0.57
N GLU A 149 -13.23 -7.03 0.00
CA GLU A 149 -14.61 -7.06 -0.48
C GLU A 149 -15.27 -5.69 -0.37
N LEU A 150 -15.07 -4.99 0.75
CA LEU A 150 -15.61 -3.64 0.95
C LEU A 150 -15.08 -2.66 -0.10
N LEU A 151 -13.77 -2.71 -0.37
CA LEU A 151 -13.15 -1.90 -1.43
C LEU A 151 -13.68 -2.25 -2.82
N LEU A 152 -13.93 -3.54 -3.12
CA LEU A 152 -14.50 -3.97 -4.39
C LEU A 152 -15.95 -3.49 -4.55
N LEU A 153 -16.77 -3.57 -3.50
CA LEU A 153 -18.15 -3.06 -3.51
C LEU A 153 -18.18 -1.55 -3.78
N CYS A 154 -17.44 -0.78 -2.98
CA CYS A 154 -17.40 0.67 -3.11
C CYS A 154 -16.81 1.10 -4.45
N SER A 155 -15.70 0.49 -4.88
CA SER A 155 -15.06 0.82 -6.17
C SER A 155 -15.92 0.48 -7.37
N TYR A 156 -16.69 -0.61 -7.32
CA TYR A 156 -17.65 -0.94 -8.38
C TYR A 156 -18.74 0.11 -8.51
N VAL A 157 -19.34 0.55 -7.39
CA VAL A 157 -20.39 1.57 -7.41
C VAL A 157 -19.85 2.92 -7.90
N LEU A 158 -18.66 3.31 -7.44
CA LEU A 158 -17.98 4.52 -7.89
C LEU A 158 -17.63 4.47 -9.38
N LYS A 159 -17.08 3.34 -9.86
CA LYS A 159 -16.78 3.12 -11.28
C LYS A 159 -18.04 3.21 -12.11
N LEU A 160 -19.12 2.54 -11.70
CA LEU A 160 -20.40 2.56 -12.40
C LEU A 160 -20.94 3.98 -12.53
N ASN A 161 -20.93 4.76 -11.44
CA ASN A 161 -21.33 6.16 -11.46
C ASN A 161 -20.49 6.98 -12.47
N ALA A 162 -19.16 6.80 -12.46
CA ALA A 162 -18.26 7.50 -13.35
C ALA A 162 -18.47 7.15 -14.84
N VAL A 163 -18.85 5.91 -15.16
CA VAL A 163 -19.15 5.48 -16.54
C VAL A 163 -20.61 5.71 -16.96
N THR A 164 -21.50 6.09 -16.04
CA THR A 164 -22.90 6.49 -16.33
C THR A 164 -23.24 7.90 -15.82
N PRO A 165 -22.52 8.96 -16.23
CA PRO A 165 -22.71 10.31 -15.69
C PRO A 165 -24.07 10.94 -16.04
N SER A 166 -24.79 10.38 -17.01
CA SER A 166 -26.13 10.81 -17.41
C SER A 166 -27.23 10.36 -16.43
N ARG A 167 -26.89 9.48 -15.49
CA ARG A 167 -27.81 8.87 -14.52
C ARG A 167 -27.53 9.39 -13.12
N PRO A 168 -28.51 9.41 -12.21
CA PRO A 168 -28.23 9.78 -10.83
C PRO A 168 -27.28 8.76 -10.18
N PRO A 169 -26.40 9.17 -9.26
CA PRO A 169 -25.46 8.25 -8.63
C PRO A 169 -26.21 7.13 -7.88
N PRO A 170 -25.84 5.84 -8.06
CA PRO A 170 -26.55 4.72 -7.44
C PRO A 170 -26.59 4.81 -5.91
N LEU A 171 -25.46 5.16 -5.30
CA LEU A 171 -25.32 5.43 -3.86
C LEU A 171 -24.60 6.78 -3.70
N PRO A 172 -25.34 7.91 -3.66
CA PRO A 172 -24.76 9.26 -3.67
C PRO A 172 -23.75 9.50 -2.54
N TYR A 173 -24.08 9.01 -1.34
CA TYR A 173 -23.25 9.19 -0.17
C TYR A 173 -21.84 8.58 -0.33
N LEU A 174 -21.66 7.51 -1.10
CA LEU A 174 -20.33 6.90 -1.30
C LEU A 174 -19.39 7.82 -2.07
N SER A 175 -19.89 8.56 -3.07
CA SER A 175 -19.07 9.53 -3.79
C SER A 175 -18.68 10.72 -2.90
N GLU A 176 -19.60 11.18 -2.05
CA GLU A 176 -19.38 12.26 -1.09
C GLU A 176 -18.32 11.84 -0.03
N LEU A 177 -18.45 10.63 0.54
CA LEU A 177 -17.48 10.06 1.46
C LEU A 177 -16.09 9.92 0.83
N TYR A 178 -16.01 9.37 -0.40
CA TYR A 178 -14.76 9.21 -1.13
C TYR A 178 -14.05 10.55 -1.39
N ASN A 179 -14.83 11.58 -1.74
CA ASN A 179 -14.31 12.93 -2.00
C ASN A 179 -13.96 13.72 -0.73
N GLY A 180 -14.21 13.16 0.46
CA GLY A 180 -13.85 13.81 1.73
C GLY A 180 -14.85 14.84 2.23
N GLU A 181 -16.11 14.74 1.82
CA GLU A 181 -17.15 15.61 2.35
C GLU A 181 -17.39 15.31 3.84
N GLU A 182 -17.46 16.35 4.67
CA GLU A 182 -17.65 16.17 6.11
C GLU A 182 -18.99 15.48 6.38
N VAL A 183 -18.96 14.36 7.10
CA VAL A 183 -20.13 13.54 7.41
C VAL A 183 -21.26 14.35 8.07
N GLU A 184 -20.91 15.35 8.89
CA GLU A 184 -21.88 16.24 9.56
C GLU A 184 -22.67 17.13 8.60
N LYS A 185 -22.13 17.39 7.40
CA LYS A 185 -22.75 18.22 6.35
C LYS A 185 -23.57 17.40 5.35
N MET A 186 -23.57 16.07 5.49
CA MET A 186 -24.29 15.18 4.58
C MET A 186 -25.76 15.04 4.99
N ASP A 187 -26.62 15.87 4.41
CA ASP A 187 -28.05 15.97 4.76
C ASP A 187 -28.89 14.71 4.47
N LYS A 188 -28.33 13.71 3.76
CA LYS A 188 -29.08 12.56 3.20
C LYS A 188 -28.68 11.19 3.75
N LEU A 189 -27.86 11.13 4.80
CA LEU A 189 -27.48 9.84 5.39
C LEU A 189 -28.64 9.23 6.17
N THR A 190 -28.89 7.94 5.94
CA THR A 190 -29.80 7.17 6.80
C THR A 190 -29.18 6.98 8.19
N PRO A 191 -29.99 6.76 9.25
CA PRO A 191 -29.46 6.53 10.59
C PRO A 191 -28.48 5.36 10.67
N GLU A 192 -28.66 4.33 9.83
CA GLU A 192 -27.73 3.20 9.78
C GLU A 192 -26.39 3.58 9.14
N GLN A 193 -26.40 4.40 8.09
CA GLN A 193 -25.18 4.88 7.42
C GLN A 193 -24.35 5.80 8.32
N GLN A 194 -25.00 6.65 9.11
CA GLN A 194 -24.33 7.54 10.06
C GLN A 194 -23.42 6.79 11.05
N LEU A 195 -23.76 5.54 11.41
CA LEU A 195 -22.97 4.75 12.35
C LEU A 195 -21.57 4.43 11.84
N TYR A 196 -21.40 4.22 10.53
CA TYR A 196 -20.13 3.80 9.94
C TYR A 196 -19.54 4.80 8.94
N ALA A 197 -20.23 5.90 8.61
CA ALA A 197 -19.84 6.84 7.56
C ALA A 197 -18.45 7.45 7.78
N ALA A 198 -18.12 7.89 8.99
CA ALA A 198 -16.83 8.51 9.30
C ALA A 198 -15.65 7.53 9.12
N GLU A 199 -15.77 6.33 9.69
CA GLU A 199 -14.74 5.28 9.55
C GLU A 199 -14.64 4.80 8.10
N LEU A 200 -15.77 4.67 7.40
CA LEU A 200 -15.79 4.29 5.98
C LEU A 200 -15.12 5.36 5.10
N GLN A 201 -15.35 6.64 5.35
CA GLN A 201 -14.66 7.73 4.65
C GLN A 201 -13.15 7.66 4.86
N PHE A 202 -12.70 7.55 6.11
CA PHE A 202 -11.27 7.45 6.41
C PHE A 202 -10.65 6.21 5.75
N PHE A 203 -11.35 5.08 5.80
CA PHE A 203 -10.94 3.85 5.15
C PHE A 203 -10.80 4.00 3.63
N LEU A 204 -11.81 4.57 2.95
CA LEU A 204 -11.80 4.78 1.50
C LEU A 204 -10.69 5.73 1.07
N GLN A 205 -10.53 6.88 1.74
CA GLN A 205 -9.46 7.84 1.43
C GLN A 205 -8.07 7.26 1.61
N ARG A 206 -7.90 6.35 2.58
CA ARG A 206 -6.60 5.73 2.84
C ARG A 206 -6.32 4.53 1.95
N ARG A 207 -7.34 3.78 1.50
CA ARG A 207 -7.15 2.45 0.89
C ARG A 207 -7.61 2.36 -0.56
N LEU A 208 -8.32 3.35 -1.10
CA LEU A 208 -8.82 3.35 -2.47
C LEU A 208 -8.17 4.45 -3.31
N GLY A 209 -7.31 4.05 -4.26
CA GLY A 209 -6.73 4.91 -5.26
C GLY A 209 -7.62 5.07 -6.49
N TYR A 210 -7.41 6.16 -7.22
CA TYR A 210 -8.12 6.48 -8.47
C TYR A 210 -7.15 7.03 -9.50
N VAL A 211 -7.26 6.55 -10.74
CA VAL A 211 -6.58 7.11 -11.92
C VAL A 211 -7.51 7.05 -13.12
N GLU A 212 -7.33 7.97 -14.06
CA GLU A 212 -7.99 7.95 -15.36
C GLU A 212 -7.01 7.47 -16.44
N ILE A 213 -7.38 6.42 -17.15
CA ILE A 213 -6.55 5.84 -18.21
C ILE A 213 -7.14 6.19 -19.57
N ASN A 214 -6.36 6.88 -20.41
CA ASN A 214 -6.77 7.19 -21.76
C ASN A 214 -6.39 6.07 -22.74
N TRP A 215 -7.38 5.33 -23.20
CA TRP A 215 -7.23 4.31 -24.23
C TRP A 215 -7.22 4.95 -25.62
N LYS A 216 -6.01 5.08 -26.19
CA LYS A 216 -5.76 5.50 -27.59
C LYS A 216 -6.48 6.81 -27.99
N GLY A 217 -6.70 7.73 -27.05
CA GLY A 217 -7.32 9.03 -27.29
C GLY A 217 -8.84 9.01 -27.47
N GLN A 218 -9.49 7.86 -27.32
CA GLN A 218 -10.91 7.69 -27.63
C GLN A 218 -11.79 7.41 -26.42
N LEU A 219 -11.22 6.76 -25.39
CA LEU A 219 -11.95 6.38 -24.20
C LEU A 219 -11.11 6.70 -22.97
N VAL A 220 -11.66 7.50 -22.06
CA VAL A 220 -11.07 7.71 -20.73
C VAL A 220 -11.78 6.77 -19.77
N GLU A 221 -11.02 5.82 -19.21
CA GLU A 221 -11.54 4.84 -18.27
C GLU A 221 -11.19 5.25 -16.82
N PRO A 222 -12.19 5.37 -15.93
CA PRO A 222 -11.95 5.52 -14.49
C PRO A 222 -11.51 4.18 -13.89
N CYS A 223 -10.32 4.16 -13.31
CA CYS A 223 -9.72 2.98 -12.68
C CYS A 223 -9.54 3.22 -11.18
N TYR A 224 -10.31 2.48 -10.39
CA TYR A 224 -10.16 2.42 -8.94
C TYR A 224 -9.30 1.21 -8.58
N PHE A 225 -8.33 1.40 -7.70
CA PHE A 225 -7.41 0.33 -7.29
C PHE A 225 -7.12 0.36 -5.80
N LYS A 226 -6.79 -0.79 -5.24
CA LYS A 226 -6.47 -0.93 -3.82
C LYS A 226 -5.07 -0.36 -3.56
N LEU A 227 -4.98 0.54 -2.58
CA LEU A 227 -3.72 0.97 -1.99
C LEU A 227 -3.33 0.01 -0.86
N THR A 228 -2.07 -0.42 -0.89
CA THR A 228 -1.49 -1.18 0.21
C THR A 228 -1.28 -0.26 1.42
N PRO A 229 -1.43 -0.75 2.65
CA PRO A 229 -1.20 0.05 3.86
C PRO A 229 0.19 0.72 3.87
N GLU A 230 1.20 0.04 3.34
CA GLU A 230 2.57 0.52 3.21
C GLU A 230 2.63 1.80 2.36
N CYS A 231 2.05 1.78 1.17
CA CYS A 231 1.98 2.95 0.29
C CYS A 231 1.24 4.11 0.96
N SER A 232 0.07 3.84 1.54
CA SER A 232 -0.75 4.88 2.17
C SER A 232 -0.05 5.54 3.37
N ASN A 233 0.69 4.75 4.16
CA ASN A 233 1.44 5.26 5.31
C ASN A 233 2.64 6.12 4.91
N LEU A 234 3.30 5.76 3.79
CA LEU A 234 4.46 6.51 3.30
C LEU A 234 4.04 7.83 2.65
N VAL A 235 2.97 7.84 1.86
CA VAL A 235 2.40 9.07 1.27
C VAL A 235 1.90 10.06 2.34
N ALA A 236 1.49 9.57 3.51
CA ALA A 236 1.14 10.44 4.64
C ALA A 236 2.34 11.15 5.28
N ARG A 237 3.59 10.74 4.99
CA ARG A 237 4.79 11.36 5.55
C ARG A 237 5.25 12.52 4.68
N GLN A 238 5.20 13.74 5.22
CA GLN A 238 5.63 14.97 4.52
C GLN A 238 7.05 14.88 3.94
N LEU A 239 7.97 14.25 4.67
CA LEU A 239 9.35 14.05 4.20
C LEU A 239 9.39 13.25 2.89
N TRP A 240 8.56 12.21 2.78
CA TRP A 240 8.49 11.36 1.60
C TRP A 240 8.00 12.16 0.39
N CYS A 241 6.92 12.93 0.58
CA CYS A 241 6.38 13.81 -0.45
C CYS A 241 7.44 14.80 -0.97
N ASN A 242 8.20 15.42 -0.07
CA ASN A 242 9.23 16.37 -0.45
C ASN A 242 10.36 15.69 -1.25
N VAL A 243 10.85 14.53 -0.79
CA VAL A 243 11.92 13.78 -1.47
C VAL A 243 11.46 13.30 -2.85
N THR A 244 10.25 12.75 -2.96
CA THR A 244 9.70 12.32 -4.25
C THR A 244 9.51 13.51 -5.20
N LEU A 245 9.04 14.65 -4.72
CA LEU A 245 8.93 15.87 -5.53
C LEU A 245 10.29 16.37 -6.02
N ASP A 246 11.31 16.35 -5.16
CA ASP A 246 12.67 16.73 -5.55
C ASP A 246 13.24 15.77 -6.60
N ARG A 247 13.02 14.46 -6.45
CA ARG A 247 13.40 13.46 -7.48
C ARG A 247 12.72 13.73 -8.81
N ILE A 248 11.41 13.95 -8.82
CA ILE A 248 10.67 14.28 -10.04
C ILE A 248 11.24 15.54 -10.70
N ASN A 249 11.51 16.59 -9.92
CA ASN A 249 12.05 17.85 -10.45
C ASN A 249 13.48 17.71 -11.01
N ASN A 250 14.26 16.76 -10.48
CA ASN A 250 15.65 16.52 -10.91
C ASN A 250 15.75 15.56 -12.11
N THR A 251 14.84 14.58 -12.20
CA THR A 251 14.87 13.57 -13.26
C THR A 251 14.06 14.00 -14.48
N VAL A 252 12.89 14.63 -14.30
CA VAL A 252 12.03 15.04 -15.41
C VAL A 252 12.55 16.34 -15.99
N SER A 253 13.17 16.26 -17.18
CA SER A 253 13.75 17.43 -17.83
C SER A 253 12.67 18.48 -18.15
N PRO A 254 12.94 19.79 -17.98
CA PRO A 254 12.03 20.84 -18.45
C PRO A 254 11.70 20.72 -19.95
N ASP A 255 12.65 20.19 -20.74
CA ASP A 255 12.52 20.03 -22.19
C ASP A 255 11.67 18.81 -22.58
N SER A 256 11.53 17.80 -21.71
CA SER A 256 10.69 16.62 -21.96
C SER A 256 9.20 16.96 -21.95
N ARG A 257 8.83 18.17 -21.47
CA ARG A 257 7.45 18.70 -21.56
C ARG A 257 6.95 18.84 -23.00
N ALA A 258 7.84 19.00 -23.98
CA ALA A 258 7.48 19.04 -25.40
C ALA A 258 7.20 17.64 -25.98
N PHE A 259 7.61 16.56 -25.30
CA PHE A 259 7.49 15.17 -25.75
C PHE A 259 6.81 14.31 -24.68
N PRO A 260 5.47 14.20 -24.70
CA PRO A 260 4.70 13.50 -23.67
C PRO A 260 5.15 12.07 -23.40
N THR A 261 5.65 11.36 -24.42
CA THR A 261 6.18 9.99 -24.30
C THR A 261 7.48 9.93 -23.51
N VAL A 262 8.39 10.88 -23.71
CA VAL A 262 9.66 10.97 -22.98
C VAL A 262 9.38 11.34 -21.52
N LYS A 263 8.52 12.33 -21.30
CA LYS A 263 8.08 12.72 -19.95
C LYS A 263 7.44 11.56 -19.19
N ALA A 264 6.61 10.75 -19.85
CA ALA A 264 5.99 9.58 -19.23
C ALA A 264 7.04 8.52 -18.86
N ALA A 265 8.01 8.26 -19.74
CA ALA A 265 9.09 7.32 -19.46
C ALA A 265 9.97 7.77 -18.27
N GLU A 266 10.39 9.04 -18.25
CA GLU A 266 11.14 9.62 -17.12
C GLU A 266 10.36 9.53 -15.79
N LEU A 267 9.04 9.74 -15.84
CA LEU A 267 8.19 9.61 -14.65
C LEU A 267 8.10 8.15 -14.18
N VAL A 268 8.00 7.19 -15.11
CA VAL A 268 7.98 5.76 -14.77
C VAL A 268 9.26 5.33 -14.09
N GLU A 269 10.43 5.80 -14.56
CA GLU A 269 11.72 5.53 -13.91
C GLU A 269 11.75 6.02 -12.45
N VAL A 270 11.26 7.24 -12.19
CA VAL A 270 11.14 7.76 -10.82
C VAL A 270 10.15 6.94 -9.99
N LEU A 271 9.06 6.46 -10.59
CA LEU A 271 8.07 5.64 -9.88
C LEU A 271 8.61 4.24 -9.54
N GLU A 272 9.41 3.63 -10.42
CA GLU A 272 10.10 2.36 -10.16
C GLU A 272 11.03 2.50 -8.94
N ASP A 273 11.86 3.54 -8.90
CA ASP A 273 12.71 3.84 -7.74
C ASP A 273 11.92 4.03 -6.44
N VAL A 274 10.76 4.69 -6.52
CA VAL A 274 9.89 4.91 -5.36
C VAL A 274 9.25 3.61 -4.87
N VAL A 275 8.89 2.70 -5.79
CA VAL A 275 8.36 1.37 -5.44
C VAL A 275 9.42 0.53 -4.72
N ASP A 276 10.65 0.53 -5.23
CA ASP A 276 11.78 -0.18 -4.60
C ASP A 276 12.05 0.36 -3.18
N ASP A 277 11.98 1.67 -3.00
CA ASP A 277 12.11 2.30 -1.70
C ASP A 277 10.96 1.93 -0.74
N ILE A 278 9.72 1.88 -1.23
CA ILE A 278 8.56 1.43 -0.43
C ILE A 278 8.74 -0.02 0.01
N GLU A 279 9.20 -0.88 -0.91
CA GLU A 279 9.47 -2.27 -0.59
C GLU A 279 10.60 -2.39 0.45
N LEU A 280 11.67 -1.62 0.30
CA LEU A 280 12.76 -1.55 1.26
C LEU A 280 12.24 -1.10 2.63
N GLU A 281 11.52 0.02 2.74
CA GLU A 281 10.91 0.49 3.99
C GLU A 281 9.99 -0.56 4.63
N SER A 282 9.22 -1.30 3.82
CA SER A 282 8.36 -2.39 4.32
C SER A 282 9.18 -3.53 4.95
N ARG A 283 10.29 -3.93 4.31
CA ARG A 283 11.21 -4.96 4.79
C ARG A 283 11.97 -4.47 6.04
N LEU A 284 12.41 -3.22 6.06
CA LEU A 284 13.04 -2.57 7.22
C LEU A 284 12.07 -2.45 8.41
N GLY A 285 10.79 -2.17 8.14
CA GLY A 285 9.75 -2.07 9.16
C GLY A 285 9.51 -3.39 9.90
N ARG A 286 9.62 -4.52 9.19
CA ARG A 286 9.50 -5.87 9.77
C ARG A 286 10.70 -6.29 10.60
N ASN A 287 11.89 -5.74 10.33
CA ASN A 287 13.12 -6.13 11.01
C ASN A 287 13.81 -4.93 11.68
N ARG A 288 13.64 -4.83 13.00
CA ARG A 288 14.17 -3.72 13.82
C ARG A 288 15.69 -3.51 13.66
N TRP A 289 16.44 -4.59 13.40
CA TRP A 289 17.88 -4.54 13.17
C TRP A 289 18.23 -3.86 11.84
N LEU A 290 17.52 -4.23 10.78
CA LEU A 290 17.67 -3.61 9.46
C LEU A 290 17.28 -2.12 9.50
N LYS A 291 16.23 -1.76 10.26
CA LYS A 291 15.88 -0.35 10.49
C LYS A 291 17.01 0.45 11.16
N ALA A 292 17.70 -0.12 12.14
CA ALA A 292 18.85 0.52 12.77
C ALA A 292 20.00 0.75 11.75
N VAL A 293 20.26 -0.23 10.88
CA VAL A 293 21.27 -0.12 9.82
C VAL A 293 20.88 0.92 8.75
N SER A 294 19.59 0.99 8.38
CA SER A 294 19.05 2.01 7.47
C SER A 294 19.18 3.43 8.02
N VAL A 295 18.90 3.63 9.32
CA VAL A 295 19.11 4.92 9.96
C VAL A 295 20.58 5.34 9.89
N VAL A 296 21.51 4.41 10.16
CA VAL A 296 22.96 4.67 9.99
C VAL A 296 23.31 4.99 8.52
N ALA A 297 22.62 4.37 7.56
CA ALA A 297 22.79 4.65 6.13
C ALA A 297 22.26 6.05 5.72
N GLN A 298 21.13 6.50 6.25
CA GLN A 298 20.60 7.85 6.01
C GLN A 298 21.52 8.94 6.54
N TYR A 299 22.25 8.66 7.63
CA TYR A 299 23.26 9.55 8.17
C TYR A 299 24.62 9.43 7.48
N ARG A 300 24.80 8.63 6.41
CA ARG A 300 26.09 8.43 5.72
C ARG A 300 26.84 9.71 5.44
N MET A 301 26.18 10.69 4.83
CA MET A 301 26.83 11.95 4.45
C MET A 301 27.25 12.74 5.69
N ARG A 302 26.40 12.80 6.73
CA ARG A 302 26.74 13.44 8.01
C ARG A 302 27.80 12.69 8.78
N LEU A 303 27.83 11.36 8.68
CA LEU A 303 28.84 10.52 9.32
C LEU A 303 30.18 10.65 8.59
N LEU A 304 30.16 10.79 7.26
CA LEU A 304 31.32 11.06 6.42
C LEU A 304 31.88 12.45 6.70
N GLU A 305 31.03 13.48 6.77
CA GLU A 305 31.39 14.83 7.22
C GLU A 305 31.97 14.80 8.64
N ALA A 306 31.33 14.12 9.60
CA ALA A 306 31.82 14.00 10.97
C ALA A 306 33.18 13.28 11.02
N THR A 307 33.38 12.19 10.26
CA THR A 307 34.69 11.53 10.17
C THR A 307 35.74 12.41 9.55
N PHE A 308 35.38 13.22 8.56
CA PHE A 308 36.30 14.16 7.92
C PHE A 308 36.69 15.27 8.90
N TYR A 309 35.74 15.90 9.59
CA TYR A 309 36.03 16.92 10.60
C TYR A 309 36.83 16.37 11.77
N LEU A 310 36.55 15.14 12.23
CA LEU A 310 37.34 14.46 13.25
C LEU A 310 38.76 14.19 12.78
N ALA A 311 38.96 13.71 11.55
CA ALA A 311 40.27 13.45 10.98
C ALA A 311 41.08 14.74 10.77
N VAL A 312 40.46 15.80 10.27
CA VAL A 312 41.11 17.10 10.11
C VAL A 312 41.43 17.71 11.48
N GLY A 313 40.50 17.63 12.43
CA GLY A 313 40.70 18.11 13.80
C GLY A 313 41.83 17.39 14.53
N THR A 314 41.93 16.06 14.40
CA THR A 314 43.03 15.28 14.98
C THR A 314 44.36 15.60 14.32
N LEU A 315 44.41 15.75 13.00
CA LEU A 315 45.63 16.15 12.28
C LEU A 315 46.10 17.56 12.65
N ILE A 316 45.19 18.52 12.78
CA ILE A 316 45.53 19.89 13.24
C ILE A 316 46.03 19.85 14.68
N PHE A 317 45.36 19.11 15.57
CA PHE A 317 45.77 18.98 16.96
C PHE A 317 47.15 18.31 17.07
N GLN A 318 47.41 17.27 16.28
CA GLN A 318 48.71 16.60 16.21
C GLN A 318 49.79 17.53 15.65
N ALA A 319 49.52 18.28 14.58
CA ALA A 319 50.46 19.26 14.02
C ALA A 319 50.76 20.41 15.00
N LEU A 320 49.76 20.88 15.75
CA LEU A 320 49.95 21.89 16.80
C LEU A 320 50.71 21.35 18.02
N ALA A 321 50.48 20.10 18.38
CA ALA A 321 51.26 19.40 19.41
C ALA A 321 52.72 19.26 18.97
N ASP A 322 52.97 18.77 17.75
CA ASP A 322 54.32 18.62 17.18
C ASP A 322 55.04 19.97 17.01
N ALA A 323 54.32 21.02 16.56
CA ALA A 323 54.88 22.36 16.40
C ALA A 323 55.24 23.03 17.74
N ARG A 324 54.46 22.79 18.80
CA ARG A 324 54.82 23.24 20.16
C ARG A 324 55.93 22.39 20.77
N TRP A 325 56.09 21.14 20.33
CA TRP A 325 56.94 20.13 20.97
C TRP A 325 58.14 19.77 20.08
N GLY A 326 58.88 20.80 19.63
CA GLY A 326 60.16 20.60 18.95
C GLY A 326 61.17 19.80 19.80
N PRO A 327 62.23 19.25 19.18
CA PRO A 327 63.12 18.22 19.74
C PRO A 327 63.96 18.63 20.98
N LYS A 328 63.74 19.82 21.54
CA LYS A 328 64.51 20.36 22.68
C LYS A 328 63.71 20.53 23.98
N ASN A 329 62.41 20.23 24.02
CA ASN A 329 61.63 20.32 25.25
C ASN A 329 61.60 18.96 25.98
N ARG A 330 62.31 18.86 27.11
CA ARG A 330 62.30 17.67 27.98
C ARG A 330 60.88 17.41 28.52
N PHE A 331 60.46 16.16 28.41
CA PHE A 331 59.18 15.60 28.86
C PHE A 331 58.83 16.02 30.31
N LYS A 332 57.73 16.78 30.48
CA LYS A 332 57.07 16.98 31.79
C LYS A 332 55.77 16.15 31.81
N HIS A 333 55.70 15.17 32.70
CA HIS A 333 54.69 14.11 32.71
C HIS A 333 53.25 14.52 33.06
N SER A 334 52.95 15.71 33.61
CA SER A 334 51.60 15.99 34.14
C SER A 334 50.64 16.69 33.16
N GLU A 335 51.13 17.46 32.18
CA GLU A 335 50.26 18.17 31.21
C GLU A 335 49.92 17.33 29.97
N GLN A 336 50.64 16.21 29.75
CA GLN A 336 50.48 15.34 28.59
C GLN A 336 49.32 14.33 28.72
N ASN A 337 48.86 14.03 29.94
CA ASN A 337 47.78 13.06 30.15
C ASN A 337 46.48 13.48 29.45
N TRP A 338 46.11 14.76 29.52
CA TRP A 338 44.90 15.26 28.86
C TRP A 338 45.00 15.23 27.33
N ALA A 339 46.15 15.59 26.77
CA ALA A 339 46.34 15.57 25.31
C ALA A 339 46.28 14.14 24.75
N THR A 340 46.93 13.18 25.43
CA THR A 340 46.88 11.76 25.06
C THR A 340 45.47 11.19 25.21
N ILE A 341 44.72 11.58 26.25
CA ILE A 341 43.32 11.17 26.43
C ILE A 341 42.45 11.73 25.30
N VAL A 342 42.59 13.02 24.95
CA VAL A 342 41.81 13.65 23.86
C VAL A 342 42.14 13.01 22.50
N LEU A 343 43.41 12.73 22.22
CA LEU A 343 43.83 12.01 21.02
C LEU A 343 43.27 10.58 20.99
N SER A 344 43.35 9.85 22.10
CA SER A 344 42.84 8.48 22.20
C SER A 344 41.32 8.43 22.00
N VAL A 345 40.57 9.33 22.65
CA VAL A 345 39.11 9.44 22.48
C VAL A 345 38.76 9.82 21.04
N SER A 346 39.50 10.74 20.42
CA SER A 346 39.25 11.16 19.03
C SER A 346 39.51 10.03 18.04
N VAL A 347 40.58 9.25 18.25
CA VAL A 347 40.90 8.06 17.44
C VAL A 347 39.87 6.96 17.65
N MET A 348 39.40 6.72 18.89
CA MET A 348 38.33 5.76 19.17
C MET A 348 37.00 6.19 18.54
N LEU A 349 36.67 7.48 18.57
CA LEU A 349 35.47 8.01 17.94
C LEU A 349 35.57 7.88 16.42
N GLN A 350 36.72 8.23 15.83
CA GLN A 350 36.98 8.09 14.40
C GLN A 350 36.93 6.63 13.96
N SER A 351 37.50 5.69 14.71
CA SER A 351 37.45 4.25 14.39
C SER A 351 36.03 3.70 14.49
N THR A 352 35.26 4.12 15.50
CA THR A 352 33.86 3.75 15.65
C THR A 352 33.02 4.27 14.48
N CYS A 353 33.17 5.54 14.09
CA CYS A 353 32.49 6.11 12.94
C CYS A 353 32.91 5.43 11.62
N THR A 354 34.18 5.07 11.47
CA THR A 354 34.68 4.35 10.29
C THR A 354 34.12 2.93 10.20
N LEU A 355 34.01 2.22 11.34
CA LEU A 355 33.35 0.91 11.42
C LEU A 355 31.87 1.01 11.09
N LEU A 356 31.17 2.04 11.59
CA LEU A 356 29.77 2.29 11.25
C LEU A 356 29.58 2.60 9.77
N LEU A 357 30.47 3.40 9.16
CA LEU A 357 30.49 3.62 7.71
C LEU A 357 30.72 2.32 6.94
N TYR A 358 31.73 1.54 7.34
CA TYR A 358 32.06 0.27 6.69
C TYR A 358 30.90 -0.73 6.76
N MET A 359 30.31 -0.93 7.94
CA MET A 359 29.13 -1.79 8.10
C MET A 359 27.97 -1.29 7.26
N SER A 360 27.75 0.02 7.22
CA SER A 360 26.76 0.63 6.34
C SER A 360 27.04 0.32 4.86
N PHE A 361 28.25 0.51 4.35
CA PHE A 361 28.62 0.22 2.96
C PHE A 361 28.51 -1.26 2.61
N VAL A 362 28.96 -2.15 3.50
CA VAL A 362 28.89 -3.60 3.30
C VAL A 362 27.43 -4.06 3.23
N TYR A 363 26.57 -3.62 4.16
CA TYR A 363 25.18 -4.09 4.19
C TYR A 363 24.30 -3.55 3.06
N THR A 364 24.49 -2.31 2.61
CA THR A 364 23.79 -1.85 1.38
C THR A 364 24.42 -2.41 0.11
N GLY A 365 25.74 -2.61 0.10
CA GLY A 365 26.44 -3.16 -1.06
C GLY A 365 26.12 -4.64 -1.28
N THR A 366 26.01 -5.44 -0.22
CA THR A 366 25.61 -6.86 -0.34
C THR A 366 24.13 -7.04 -0.63
N SER A 367 23.28 -6.08 -0.24
CA SER A 367 21.86 -6.07 -0.64
C SER A 367 21.71 -5.82 -2.14
N CYS A 368 22.45 -4.84 -2.71
CA CYS A 368 22.49 -4.64 -4.18
C CYS A 368 23.09 -5.84 -4.94
N VAL A 369 24.10 -6.52 -4.41
CA VAL A 369 24.75 -7.65 -5.10
C VAL A 369 23.94 -8.95 -5.02
N CYS A 370 23.16 -9.16 -3.95
CA CYS A 370 22.27 -10.32 -3.86
C CYS A 370 21.05 -10.20 -4.77
N ASP A 371 20.51 -8.99 -4.97
CA ASP A 371 19.39 -8.78 -5.89
C ASP A 371 19.82 -8.76 -7.37
N MET A 372 21.04 -8.30 -7.70
CA MET A 372 21.57 -8.51 -9.07
C MET A 372 21.81 -9.99 -9.41
N LYS A 373 22.19 -10.83 -8.44
CA LYS A 373 22.41 -12.27 -8.67
C LYS A 373 21.12 -13.10 -8.76
N LYS A 374 20.01 -12.61 -8.21
CA LYS A 374 18.69 -13.28 -8.38
C LYS A 374 17.93 -12.78 -9.60
N GLY A 375 18.15 -11.53 -10.03
CA GLY A 375 17.57 -10.97 -11.27
C GLY A 375 18.26 -11.43 -12.56
N LEU A 376 19.54 -11.81 -12.49
CA LEU A 376 20.28 -12.40 -13.62
C LEU A 376 20.48 -13.89 -13.36
N GLY A 377 19.56 -14.71 -13.87
CA GLY A 377 19.58 -16.17 -13.76
C GLY A 377 20.87 -16.83 -14.30
N PHE A 378 21.94 -16.78 -13.52
CA PHE A 378 23.12 -17.61 -13.71
C PHE A 378 22.89 -18.93 -12.98
N ASN A 379 22.23 -19.85 -13.68
CA ASN A 379 22.40 -21.28 -13.44
C ASN A 379 23.88 -21.59 -13.71
N HIS A 380 24.63 -21.91 -12.65
CA HIS A 380 25.88 -22.63 -12.81
C HIS A 380 25.56 -24.05 -13.27
N CYS A 381 25.71 -24.29 -14.57
CA CYS A 381 26.19 -25.58 -15.06
C CYS A 381 27.72 -25.57 -14.96
N GLY A 382 28.24 -26.56 -14.23
CA GLY A 382 29.64 -26.89 -14.02
C GLY A 382 29.69 -28.08 -13.10
#